data_AF-A0A453R268-F1
#
_entry.id   AF-A0A453R268-F1
#
_cell.length_a   1.000
_cell.length_b   1.000
_cell.length_c   1.000
_cell.angle_alpha   90.00
_cell.angle_beta   90.00
_cell.angle_gamma   90.00
#
_symmetry.space_group_name_H-M   'P 1'
#
loop_
_entity.id
_entity.type
_entity.pdbx_description
1 polymer ?
#
loop_
_entity_poly.entity_id
_entity_poly.type
_entity_poly.pdbx_seq_one_letter_code
_entity_poly.pdbx_strand_id
1 'polypeptide(L)'
;MKKLADYKPEDLASALLSAFTYNIAQISFLVASLLGLRRVFFGGSYIRGHKSTMDNISYALNFWSESQMQASFLQHEGYLGALGALMSYGDPRDENLNLEESQEENSHEAAGPTDVTSADEHNDSNIFPYLLVNIGSGVSMIEVIGKGKFERIIGSHLGGGTILGLARLLTGCSRYYRFSLCAYKM
;
A
#
# COMPACT_ATOMS: atom_id res chain seq x y z
N MET A 1 12.24 -35.68 -19.45
CA MET A 1 12.08 -34.42 -18.68
C MET A 1 12.53 -33.27 -19.56
N LYS A 2 11.73 -32.20 -19.68
CA LYS A 2 12.13 -30.97 -20.38
C LYS A 2 13.23 -30.25 -19.59
N LYS A 3 14.18 -29.63 -20.27
CA LYS A 3 15.23 -28.78 -19.68
C LYS A 3 14.76 -27.32 -19.67
N LEU A 4 15.39 -26.48 -18.84
CA LEU A 4 15.02 -25.05 -18.72
C LEU A 4 15.09 -24.29 -20.06
N ALA A 5 16.01 -24.70 -20.94
CA ALA A 5 16.16 -24.15 -22.29
C ALA A 5 14.99 -24.47 -23.23
N ASP A 6 14.14 -25.44 -22.88
CA ASP A 6 12.98 -25.83 -23.70
C ASP A 6 11.76 -24.93 -23.45
N TYR A 7 11.83 -24.03 -22.45
CA TYR A 7 10.75 -23.12 -22.09
C TYR A 7 10.99 -21.74 -22.68
N LYS A 8 9.91 -21.13 -23.17
CA LYS A 8 9.95 -19.74 -23.62
C LYS A 8 10.16 -18.81 -22.41
N PRO A 9 11.05 -17.81 -22.52
CA PRO A 9 11.24 -16.82 -21.46
C PRO A 9 9.94 -16.12 -21.04
N GLU A 10 9.00 -15.95 -21.97
CA GLU A 10 7.68 -15.36 -21.74
C GLU A 10 6.82 -16.22 -20.82
N ASP A 11 6.78 -17.54 -21.04
CA ASP A 11 6.04 -18.49 -20.22
C ASP A 11 6.61 -18.53 -18.80
N LEU A 12 7.94 -18.54 -18.68
CA LEU A 12 8.64 -18.48 -17.39
C LEU A 12 8.35 -17.17 -16.67
N ALA A 13 8.34 -16.05 -17.39
CA ALA A 13 8.05 -14.75 -16.81
C ALA A 13 6.60 -14.64 -16.33
N SER A 14 5.64 -15.09 -17.13
CA SER A 14 4.23 -15.09 -16.78
C SER A 14 3.94 -16.01 -15.60
N ALA A 15 4.52 -17.21 -15.58
CA ALA A 15 4.39 -18.14 -14.46
C ALA A 15 4.95 -17.58 -13.15
N LEU A 16 6.16 -17.00 -13.20
CA LEU A 16 6.80 -16.42 -12.03
C LEU A 16 6.02 -15.21 -11.51
N LEU A 17 5.59 -14.32 -12.40
CA LEU A 17 4.82 -13.13 -12.04
C LEU A 17 3.47 -13.52 -11.45
N SER A 18 2.78 -14.49 -12.05
CA SER A 18 1.51 -15.01 -11.55
C SER A 18 1.68 -15.65 -10.18
N ALA A 19 2.69 -16.52 -9.99
CA ALA A 19 2.95 -17.19 -8.73
C ALA A 19 3.12 -16.21 -7.56
N PHE A 20 3.92 -15.16 -7.74
CA PHE A 20 4.12 -14.15 -6.70
C PHE A 20 2.88 -13.27 -6.51
N THR A 21 2.19 -12.91 -7.60
CA THR A 21 0.95 -12.10 -7.52
C THR A 21 -0.12 -12.82 -6.70
N TYR A 22 -0.38 -14.11 -6.99
CA TYR A 22 -1.35 -14.90 -6.24
C TYR A 22 -0.88 -15.18 -4.81
N ASN A 23 0.41 -15.39 -4.57
CA ASN A 23 0.93 -15.56 -3.22
C ASN A 23 0.71 -14.32 -2.35
N ILE A 24 1.00 -13.13 -2.89
CA ILE A 24 0.76 -11.86 -2.18
C ILE A 24 -0.74 -11.65 -1.95
N ALA A 25 -1.57 -11.88 -2.97
CA ALA A 25 -3.02 -11.77 -2.82
C ALA A 25 -3.57 -12.72 -1.73
N GLN A 26 -3.07 -13.96 -1.68
CA GLN A 26 -3.53 -14.96 -0.73
C GLN A 26 -3.13 -14.61 0.71
N ILE A 27 -1.90 -14.16 0.93
CA ILE A 27 -1.47 -13.71 2.26
C ILE A 27 -2.28 -12.47 2.67
N SER A 28 -2.50 -11.52 1.74
CA SER A 28 -3.30 -10.32 2.01
C SER A 28 -4.73 -10.67 2.39
N PHE A 29 -5.35 -11.63 1.68
CA PHE A 29 -6.67 -12.17 2.01
C PHE A 29 -6.72 -12.79 3.40
N LEU A 30 -5.76 -13.66 3.73
CA LEU A 30 -5.71 -14.34 5.03
C LEU A 30 -5.52 -13.34 6.18
N VAL A 31 -4.61 -12.38 6.03
CA VAL A 31 -4.36 -11.33 7.04
C VAL A 31 -5.59 -10.45 7.21
N ALA A 32 -6.19 -9.98 6.11
CA ALA A 32 -7.41 -9.18 6.17
C ALA A 32 -8.56 -9.97 6.82
N SER A 33 -8.68 -11.27 6.55
CA SER A 33 -9.70 -12.14 7.14
C SER A 33 -9.51 -12.28 8.64
N LEU A 34 -8.27 -12.50 9.07
CA LEU A 34 -7.90 -12.64 10.48
C LEU A 34 -8.24 -11.38 11.29
N LEU A 35 -8.06 -10.20 10.68
CA LEU A 35 -8.32 -8.90 11.30
C LEU A 35 -9.76 -8.39 11.08
N GLY A 36 -10.60 -9.13 10.35
CA GLY A 36 -11.97 -8.72 10.03
C GLY A 36 -12.06 -7.50 9.10
N LEU A 37 -11.05 -7.27 8.26
CA LEU A 37 -10.93 -6.10 7.38
C LEU A 37 -11.54 -6.39 6.01
N ARG A 38 -12.37 -5.45 5.53
CA ARG A 38 -13.00 -5.54 4.19
C ARG A 38 -12.25 -4.75 3.11
N ARG A 39 -11.42 -3.78 3.50
CA ARG A 39 -10.70 -2.92 2.57
C ARG A 39 -9.21 -3.26 2.61
N VAL A 40 -8.66 -3.54 1.43
CA VAL A 40 -7.23 -3.82 1.26
C VAL A 40 -6.67 -2.85 0.23
N PHE A 41 -5.76 -1.98 0.68
CA PHE A 41 -5.04 -1.04 -0.17
C PHE A 41 -3.69 -1.61 -0.55
N PHE A 42 -3.41 -1.65 -1.84
CA PHE A 42 -2.15 -2.09 -2.40
C PHE A 42 -1.33 -0.91 -2.89
N GLY A 43 -0.04 -0.95 -2.61
CA GLY A 43 0.94 -0.02 -3.14
C GLY A 43 2.33 -0.65 -3.27
N GLY A 44 3.36 0.19 -3.32
CA GLY A 44 4.74 -0.18 -3.59
C GLY A 44 5.09 -0.35 -5.08
N SER A 45 6.38 -0.25 -5.37
CA SER A 45 6.92 -0.19 -6.73
C SER A 45 6.80 -1.45 -7.59
N TYR A 46 6.17 -2.51 -7.09
CA TYR A 46 5.97 -3.77 -7.81
C TYR A 46 4.81 -3.72 -8.80
N ILE A 47 3.71 -3.05 -8.42
CA ILE A 47 2.46 -3.05 -9.19
C ILE A 47 2.59 -2.13 -10.41
N ARG A 48 3.19 -0.94 -10.27
CA ARG A 48 3.48 0.05 -11.34
C ARG A 48 2.34 0.31 -12.32
N GLY A 49 1.09 0.17 -11.88
CA GLY A 49 -0.07 0.28 -12.75
C GLY A 49 -0.21 -0.83 -13.80
N HIS A 50 0.46 -1.98 -13.65
CA HIS A 50 0.23 -3.14 -14.50
C HIS A 50 -1.18 -3.68 -14.25
N LYS A 51 -2.10 -3.30 -15.15
CA LYS A 51 -3.52 -3.63 -15.06
C LYS A 51 -3.78 -5.12 -14.81
N SER A 52 -3.07 -6.02 -15.51
CA SER A 52 -3.25 -7.46 -15.29
C SER A 52 -2.84 -7.92 -13.87
N THR A 53 -1.80 -7.33 -13.27
CA THR A 53 -1.46 -7.63 -11.87
C THR A 53 -2.57 -7.17 -10.93
N MET A 54 -3.07 -5.94 -11.14
CA MET A 54 -4.15 -5.36 -10.35
C MET A 54 -5.45 -6.14 -10.48
N ASP A 55 -5.82 -6.52 -11.71
CA ASP A 55 -7.01 -7.32 -12.02
C ASP A 55 -6.90 -8.71 -11.37
N ASN A 56 -5.73 -9.37 -11.45
CA ASN A 56 -5.50 -10.67 -10.81
C ASN A 56 -5.62 -10.60 -9.29
N ILE A 57 -5.04 -9.57 -8.65
CA ILE A 57 -5.17 -9.36 -7.20
C ILE A 57 -6.63 -9.10 -6.82
N SER A 58 -7.31 -8.22 -7.54
CA SER A 58 -8.71 -7.87 -7.29
C SER A 58 -9.63 -9.08 -7.44
N TYR A 59 -9.45 -9.84 -8.52
CA TYR A 59 -10.19 -11.06 -8.78
C TYR A 59 -9.96 -12.08 -7.66
N ALA A 60 -8.71 -12.32 -7.28
CA ALA A 60 -8.36 -13.31 -6.26
C ALA A 60 -8.95 -12.94 -4.89
N LEU A 61 -8.82 -11.69 -4.46
CA LEU A 61 -9.42 -11.21 -3.21
C LEU A 61 -10.94 -11.30 -3.24
N ASN A 62 -11.58 -10.85 -4.31
CA ASN A 62 -13.03 -10.91 -4.43
C ASN A 62 -13.54 -12.35 -4.43
N PHE A 63 -12.83 -13.26 -5.11
CA PHE A 63 -13.17 -14.68 -5.18
C PHE A 63 -13.03 -15.36 -3.82
N TRP A 64 -11.87 -15.26 -3.15
CA TRP A 64 -11.64 -15.92 -1.86
C TRP A 64 -12.46 -15.32 -0.72
N SER A 65 -12.81 -14.04 -0.81
CA SER A 65 -13.65 -13.37 0.19
C SER A 65 -15.14 -13.44 -0.09
N GLU A 66 -15.60 -14.12 -1.14
CA GLU A 66 -17.01 -14.15 -1.54
C GLU A 66 -17.61 -12.73 -1.68
N SER A 67 -16.87 -11.86 -2.37
CA SER A 67 -17.19 -10.43 -2.58
C SER A 67 -17.29 -9.58 -1.30
N GLN A 68 -16.73 -10.05 -0.17
CA GLN A 68 -16.70 -9.28 1.07
C GLN A 68 -15.52 -8.30 1.14
N MET A 69 -14.44 -8.55 0.40
CA MET A 69 -13.24 -7.71 0.38
C MET A 69 -13.06 -6.96 -0.94
N GLN A 70 -12.62 -5.71 -0.83
CA GLN A 70 -12.30 -4.85 -1.95
C GLN A 70 -10.80 -4.53 -1.99
N ALA A 71 -10.18 -4.77 -3.14
CA ALA A 71 -8.83 -4.31 -3.45
C ALA A 71 -8.88 -2.89 -4.02
N SER A 72 -8.05 -2.00 -3.49
CA SER A 72 -7.82 -0.65 -4.02
C SER A 72 -6.34 -0.43 -4.23
N PHE A 73 -5.95 0.37 -5.22
CA PHE A 73 -4.54 0.55 -5.59
C PHE A 73 -4.15 2.02 -5.52
N LEU A 74 -3.01 2.31 -4.91
CA LEU A 74 -2.51 3.67 -4.77
C LEU A 74 -1.85 4.14 -6.08
N GLN A 75 -2.21 5.32 -6.56
CA GLN A 75 -1.61 5.88 -7.77
C GLN A 75 -0.14 6.32 -7.55
N HIS A 76 0.19 6.79 -6.34
CA HIS A 76 1.51 7.28 -5.94
C HIS A 76 2.22 6.31 -4.99
N GLU A 77 2.15 5.04 -5.33
CA GLU A 77 2.54 3.91 -4.49
C GLU A 77 4.03 3.85 -4.08
N GLY A 78 4.92 4.54 -4.81
CA GLY A 78 6.37 4.54 -4.56
C GLY A 78 6.87 5.56 -3.53
N TYR A 79 6.02 6.49 -3.09
CA TYR A 79 6.44 7.65 -2.30
C TYR A 79 6.06 7.58 -0.82
N LEU A 80 5.31 6.55 -0.41
CA LEU A 80 4.73 6.46 0.92
C LEU A 80 5.78 6.53 2.04
N GLY A 81 6.94 5.90 1.84
CA GLY A 81 8.05 5.94 2.80
C GLY A 81 8.68 7.34 2.94
N ALA A 82 8.87 8.04 1.81
CA ALA A 82 9.40 9.40 1.81
C ALA A 82 8.39 10.40 2.40
N LEU A 83 7.10 10.24 2.09
CA LEU A 83 6.02 11.05 2.64
C LEU A 83 5.88 10.83 4.15
N GLY A 84 5.96 9.58 4.61
CA GLY A 84 5.96 9.28 6.05
C GLY A 84 7.14 9.92 6.78
N ALA A 85 8.33 9.90 6.19
CA ALA A 85 9.50 10.58 6.76
C ALA A 85 9.30 12.11 6.80
N LEU A 86 8.79 12.71 5.73
CA LEU A 86 8.49 14.15 5.67
C LEU A 86 7.43 14.56 6.72
N MET A 87 6.34 13.80 6.82
CA MET A 87 5.27 14.06 7.79
C MET A 87 5.74 13.86 9.24
N SER A 88 6.70 12.95 9.47
CA SER A 88 7.29 12.75 10.81
C SER A 88 8.13 13.94 11.29
N TYR A 89 8.51 14.85 10.38
CA TYR A 89 9.34 16.00 10.71
C TYR A 89 8.58 17.08 11.51
N GLY A 90 7.25 17.01 11.59
CA GLY A 90 6.41 17.94 12.36
C GLY A 90 6.38 19.36 11.77
N ASP A 91 5.26 20.06 11.96
CA ASP A 91 5.24 21.52 11.80
C ASP A 91 5.88 22.11 13.07
N PRO A 92 6.95 22.94 12.98
CA PRO A 92 7.54 23.61 14.14
C PRO A 92 6.58 24.53 14.91
N ARG A 93 5.33 24.68 14.46
CA ARG A 93 4.32 25.56 15.03
C ARG A 93 3.43 24.90 16.10
N ASP A 94 3.46 23.57 16.24
CA ASP A 94 2.64 22.85 17.25
C ASP A 94 3.35 22.66 18.61
N GLU A 95 4.63 23.06 18.75
CA GLU A 95 5.39 22.92 20.01
C GLU A 95 5.18 24.07 21.03
N ASN A 96 4.37 25.09 20.74
CA ASN A 96 4.22 26.28 21.61
C ASN A 96 2.79 26.55 22.06
N LEU A 97 2.08 25.58 22.64
CA LEU A 97 0.89 25.84 23.46
C LEU A 97 0.62 24.64 24.38
N ASN A 98 1.44 24.51 25.43
CA ASN A 98 1.07 23.91 26.73
C ASN A 98 2.27 23.97 27.68
N LEU A 99 2.53 25.16 28.24
CA LEU A 99 3.17 25.29 29.54
C LEU A 99 2.27 26.22 30.36
N GLU A 100 1.75 25.67 31.44
CA GLU A 100 0.86 26.30 32.41
C GLU A 100 1.53 27.50 33.07
N GLU A 101 0.81 28.60 33.24
CA GLU A 101 0.97 29.47 34.40
C GLU A 101 -0.39 30.05 34.82
N SER A 102 -0.59 30.07 36.12
CA SER A 102 -1.82 30.36 36.87
C SER A 102 -2.21 31.85 36.88
N GLN A 103 -3.54 32.08 36.80
CA GLN A 103 -4.37 33.19 37.35
C GLN A 103 -3.80 34.62 37.42
N GLU A 104 -4.46 35.57 36.71
CA GLU A 104 -5.01 36.82 37.26
C GLU A 104 -5.93 37.54 36.23
N GLU A 105 -7.01 38.15 36.72
CA GLU A 105 -8.10 38.81 35.97
C GLU A 105 -7.72 40.21 35.46
N ASN A 106 -8.21 40.64 34.28
CA ASN A 106 -9.00 41.88 34.13
C ASN A 106 -9.65 42.08 32.74
N SER A 107 -10.74 42.85 32.75
CA SER A 107 -11.71 43.19 31.68
C SER A 107 -11.21 44.11 30.54
N HIS A 108 -11.85 44.05 29.36
CA HIS A 108 -12.49 45.16 28.61
C HIS A 108 -12.66 44.90 27.07
N GLU A 109 -13.94 44.87 26.64
CA GLU A 109 -14.59 45.45 25.44
C GLU A 109 -14.14 45.25 23.97
N ALA A 110 -15.05 44.58 23.23
CA ALA A 110 -15.74 44.96 21.98
C ALA A 110 -15.07 45.05 20.57
N ALA A 111 -15.73 44.33 19.64
CA ALA A 111 -16.03 44.60 18.21
C ALA A 111 -15.29 43.74 17.15
N GLY A 112 -16.08 42.99 16.36
CA GLY A 112 -15.67 42.24 15.15
C GLY A 112 -15.51 43.13 13.89
N PRO A 113 -15.43 42.59 12.64
CA PRO A 113 -16.16 41.40 12.18
C PRO A 113 -15.39 40.39 11.27
N THR A 114 -15.84 39.13 11.37
CA THR A 114 -16.06 38.08 10.34
C THR A 114 -15.23 37.99 9.05
N ASP A 115 -14.70 36.80 8.79
CA ASP A 115 -15.13 35.86 7.72
C ASP A 115 -13.96 35.25 6.94
N VAL A 116 -13.54 34.05 7.35
CA VAL A 116 -13.42 32.94 6.39
C VAL A 116 -13.95 31.70 7.08
N THR A 117 -15.09 31.26 6.58
CA THR A 117 -15.94 30.22 7.12
C THR A 117 -15.31 28.84 7.03
N SER A 118 -15.55 28.07 8.08
CA SER A 118 -15.53 26.61 8.19
C SER A 118 -15.88 25.83 6.92
N ALA A 119 -15.12 24.78 6.61
CA ALA A 119 -15.62 23.43 6.29
C ALA A 119 -14.46 22.60 5.72
N ASP A 120 -14.02 21.57 6.47
CA ASP A 120 -13.72 20.23 5.92
C ASP A 120 -13.23 19.29 7.04
N GLU A 121 -14.01 19.14 8.12
CA GLU A 121 -14.04 17.86 8.84
C GLU A 121 -14.88 16.87 8.02
N HIS A 122 -14.34 16.51 6.86
CA HIS A 122 -15.03 15.71 5.85
C HIS A 122 -14.92 14.22 6.22
N ASN A 123 -15.91 13.70 6.96
CA ASN A 123 -16.25 12.26 7.06
C ASN A 123 -15.06 11.26 7.03
N ASP A 124 -14.04 11.51 7.84
CA ASP A 124 -12.80 10.71 7.85
C ASP A 124 -13.00 9.26 8.32
N SER A 125 -14.16 8.95 8.88
CA SER A 125 -14.51 7.62 9.41
C SER A 125 -14.83 6.58 8.33
N ASN A 126 -15.05 6.99 7.07
CA ASN A 126 -15.52 6.05 6.05
C ASN A 126 -14.42 5.12 5.50
N ILE A 127 -13.14 5.50 5.60
CA ILE A 127 -12.04 4.70 5.04
C ILE A 127 -11.46 3.67 6.03
N PHE A 128 -11.57 3.91 7.34
CA PHE A 128 -11.01 3.04 8.38
C PHE A 128 -12.01 1.97 8.86
N PRO A 129 -11.56 0.78 9.29
CA PRO A 129 -10.19 0.28 9.22
C PRO A 129 -9.86 -0.29 7.82
N TYR A 130 -8.58 -0.47 7.51
CA TYR A 130 -8.12 -1.12 6.28
C TYR A 130 -6.74 -1.77 6.44
N LEU A 131 -6.42 -2.72 5.56
CA LEU A 131 -5.10 -3.31 5.45
C LEU A 131 -4.30 -2.59 4.36
N LEU A 132 -3.15 -2.04 4.68
CA LEU A 132 -2.20 -1.48 3.71
C LEU A 132 -1.11 -2.51 3.38
N VAL A 133 -1.06 -2.93 2.13
CA VAL A 133 -0.08 -3.87 1.58
C VAL A 133 0.88 -3.12 0.66
N ASN A 134 2.08 -2.84 1.15
CA ASN A 134 3.12 -2.18 0.39
C ASN A 134 4.09 -3.22 -0.21
N ILE A 135 4.12 -3.33 -1.54
CA ILE A 135 4.91 -4.30 -2.31
C ILE A 135 6.11 -3.59 -2.97
N GLY A 136 7.26 -3.60 -2.29
CA GLY A 136 8.52 -3.07 -2.78
C GLY A 136 9.54 -4.17 -3.10
N SER A 137 10.77 -4.02 -2.61
CA SER A 137 11.77 -5.10 -2.63
C SER A 137 11.30 -6.33 -1.85
N GLY A 138 10.64 -6.10 -0.71
CA GLY A 138 9.82 -7.05 0.05
C GLY A 138 8.36 -6.59 0.11
N VAL A 139 7.57 -7.23 0.97
CA VAL A 139 6.16 -6.92 1.24
C VAL A 139 6.01 -6.49 2.70
N SER A 140 5.26 -5.43 2.95
CA SER A 140 4.89 -4.97 4.29
C SER A 140 3.39 -4.86 4.39
N MET A 141 2.81 -5.44 5.44
CA MET A 141 1.37 -5.40 5.71
C MET A 141 1.12 -4.67 7.02
N ILE A 142 0.36 -3.59 6.95
CA ILE A 142 0.10 -2.68 8.06
C ILE A 142 -1.41 -2.56 8.22
N GLU A 143 -1.92 -2.86 9.40
CA GLU A 143 -3.29 -2.55 9.75
C GLU A 143 -3.39 -1.06 10.08
N VAL A 144 -4.34 -0.37 9.46
CA VAL A 144 -4.63 1.03 9.76
C VAL A 144 -6.03 1.11 10.38
N ILE A 145 -6.06 1.40 11.67
CA ILE A 145 -7.26 1.43 12.51
C ILE A 145 -7.90 2.82 12.46
N GLY A 146 -7.09 3.87 12.30
CA GLY A 146 -7.53 5.26 12.25
C GLY A 146 -6.39 6.23 11.94
N LYS A 147 -6.68 7.53 11.94
CA LYS A 147 -5.65 8.58 11.81
C LYS A 147 -4.60 8.42 12.90
N GLY A 148 -3.33 8.27 12.49
CA GLY A 148 -2.20 8.06 13.40
C GLY A 148 -2.20 6.74 14.18
N LYS A 149 -3.20 5.86 13.97
CA LYS A 149 -3.35 4.59 14.67
C LYS A 149 -3.20 3.44 13.68
N PHE A 150 -2.00 2.85 13.67
CA PHE A 150 -1.65 1.77 12.77
C PHE A 150 -0.65 0.80 13.42
N GLU A 151 -0.68 -0.45 12.99
CA GLU A 151 0.21 -1.49 13.49
C GLU A 151 0.80 -2.29 12.31
N ARG A 152 2.11 -2.55 12.37
CA ARG A 152 2.75 -3.45 11.41
C ARG A 152 2.48 -4.89 11.81
N ILE A 153 1.64 -5.56 11.02
CA ILE A 153 1.20 -6.93 11.30
C ILE A 153 2.29 -7.93 10.89
N ILE A 154 2.68 -7.92 9.61
CA ILE A 154 3.71 -8.82 9.08
C ILE A 154 4.50 -8.20 7.92
N GLY A 155 5.57 -8.89 7.53
CA GLY A 155 6.27 -8.63 6.27
C GLY A 155 6.82 -9.90 5.64
N SER A 156 7.13 -9.82 4.35
CA SER A 156 7.75 -10.91 3.59
C SER A 156 8.94 -10.39 2.79
N HIS A 157 10.03 -11.17 2.74
CA HIS A 157 11.15 -10.89 1.85
C HIS A 157 10.85 -11.29 0.39
N LEU A 158 9.72 -11.96 0.13
CA LEU A 158 9.27 -12.37 -1.20
C LEU A 158 8.53 -11.22 -1.90
N GLY A 159 9.26 -10.15 -2.23
CA GLY A 159 8.74 -9.02 -3.01
C GLY A 159 9.37 -8.90 -4.40
N GLY A 160 9.32 -7.70 -4.97
CA GLY A 160 9.83 -7.40 -6.30
C GLY A 160 11.34 -7.61 -6.46
N GLY A 161 12.12 -7.52 -5.38
CA GLY A 161 13.56 -7.79 -5.40
C GLY A 161 13.86 -9.26 -5.71
N THR A 162 13.12 -10.16 -5.06
CA THR A 162 13.21 -11.61 -5.27
C THR A 162 12.77 -11.99 -6.69
N ILE A 163 11.65 -11.43 -7.16
CA ILE A 163 11.15 -11.67 -8.52
C ILE A 163 12.16 -11.20 -9.56
N LEU A 164 12.74 -10.00 -9.39
CA LEU A 164 13.77 -9.50 -10.30
C LEU A 164 15.02 -10.38 -10.30
N GLY A 165 15.43 -10.91 -9.14
CA GLY A 165 16.54 -11.85 -9.03
C GLY A 165 16.26 -13.15 -9.78
N LEU A 166 15.11 -13.77 -9.54
CA LEU A 166 14.68 -15.01 -10.22
C LEU A 166 14.47 -14.80 -11.72
N ALA A 167 13.85 -13.69 -12.13
CA ALA A 167 13.68 -13.32 -13.52
C ALA A 167 15.03 -13.24 -14.24
N ARG A 168 16.04 -12.61 -13.62
CA ARG A 168 17.40 -12.53 -14.15
C ARG A 168 18.02 -13.91 -14.35
N LEU A 169 17.86 -14.80 -13.38
CA LEU A 169 18.43 -16.15 -13.44
C LEU A 169 17.73 -17.04 -14.47
N LEU A 170 16.40 -16.93 -14.59
CA LEU A 170 15.58 -17.83 -15.42
C LEU A 170 15.45 -17.35 -16.86
N THR A 171 15.46 -16.04 -17.11
CA THR A 171 15.18 -15.46 -18.43
C THR A 171 16.33 -14.63 -19.01
N GLY A 172 17.37 -14.36 -18.21
CA GLY A 172 18.43 -13.40 -18.58
C GLY A 172 17.96 -11.93 -18.61
N CYS A 173 16.70 -11.63 -18.29
CA CYS A 173 16.18 -10.26 -18.29
C CYS A 173 16.69 -9.47 -17.07
N SER A 174 17.52 -8.46 -17.32
CA SER A 174 18.09 -7.61 -16.27
C SER A 174 17.17 -6.49 -15.77
N ARG A 175 16.05 -6.21 -16.44
CA ARG A 175 15.15 -5.10 -16.10
C ARG A 175 13.74 -5.61 -15.83
N TYR A 176 13.18 -5.23 -14.68
CA TYR A 176 11.81 -5.59 -14.27
C TYR A 176 10.76 -5.23 -15.33
N TYR A 177 10.85 -4.03 -15.92
CA TYR A 177 9.93 -3.61 -16.99
C TYR A 177 9.94 -4.55 -18.21
N ARG A 178 11.12 -5.02 -18.61
CA ARG A 178 11.25 -5.94 -19.76
C ARG A 178 10.67 -7.31 -19.42
N PHE A 179 10.83 -7.74 -18.17
CA PHE A 179 10.24 -8.96 -17.65
C PHE A 179 8.71 -8.89 -17.60
N SER A 180 8.14 -7.81 -17.04
CA SER A 180 6.69 -7.61 -17.02
C SER A 180 6.11 -7.50 -18.43
N LEU A 181 6.84 -6.87 -19.36
CA LEU A 181 6.44 -6.82 -20.77
C LEU A 181 6.46 -8.21 -21.44
N CYS A 182 7.45 -9.05 -21.14
CA CYS A 182 7.50 -10.43 -21.63
C CYS A 182 6.36 -11.28 -21.04
N ALA A 183 6.00 -11.08 -19.77
CA ALA A 183 4.93 -11.80 -19.11
C ALA A 183 3.53 -11.48 -19.68
N TYR A 184 3.32 -10.27 -20.18
CA TYR A 184 2.02 -9.76 -20.64
C TYR A 184 1.88 -9.61 -22.17
N LYS A 185 2.82 -10.16 -22.95
CA LYS A 185 2.81 -10.10 -24.43
C LYS A 185 2.11 -11.27 -25.13
N MET A 186 1.29 -12.05 -24.41
CA MET A 186 0.39 -13.05 -25.00
C MET A 186 -1.00 -12.46 -25.21
#